data_AF-A0A034WC39-F1
#
_entry.id   AF-A0A034WC39-F1
#
_cell.length_a   1.000
_cell.length_b   1.000
_cell.length_c   1.000
_cell.angle_alpha   90.00
_cell.angle_beta   90.00
_cell.angle_gamma   90.00
#
_symmetry.space_group_name_H-M   'P 1'
#
loop_
_entity.id
_entity.type
_entity.pdbx_description
1 polymer ?
#
loop_
_entity_poly.entity_id
_entity_poly.type
_entity_poly.pdbx_seq_one_letter_code
_entity_poly.pdbx_strand_id
1 'polypeptide(L)'
;MVKIVSKDHPNGGIETLVHDRYPAQKLPPEYEKLLIVESYAWDANALPGNEFWKGALTSSGDPAAACSTLIAELHNPHINRKMVNGENLHVATERYGVLHISEYAKQILG
;
A
#
# COMPACT_ATOMS: atom_id res chain seq x y z
N MET A 1 -7.28 16.32 -16.78
CA MET A 1 -5.89 16.43 -16.27
C MET A 1 -5.82 17.71 -15.44
N VAL A 2 -5.50 17.60 -14.14
CA VAL A 2 -5.38 18.77 -13.25
C VAL A 2 -3.99 18.73 -12.64
N LYS A 3 -3.14 19.67 -13.04
CA LYS A 3 -1.80 19.81 -12.50
C LYS A 3 -1.83 20.78 -11.32
N ILE A 4 -1.55 20.29 -10.12
CA ILE A 4 -1.42 21.14 -8.93
C ILE A 4 0.03 21.55 -8.82
N VAL A 5 0.32 22.82 -9.11
CA VAL A 5 1.70 23.31 -9.11
C VAL A 5 2.11 23.75 -7.71
N SER A 6 3.19 23.18 -7.19
CA SER A 6 3.87 23.72 -6.00
C SER A 6 4.98 24.66 -6.46
N LYS A 7 4.89 25.94 -6.09
CA LYS A 7 5.83 27.00 -6.51
C LYS A 7 7.26 26.74 -6.04
N ASP A 8 7.42 26.04 -4.92
CA ASP A 8 8.71 25.86 -4.26
C ASP A 8 9.34 24.48 -4.56
N HIS A 9 8.63 23.59 -5.25
CA HIS A 9 9.15 22.27 -5.60
C HIS A 9 9.92 22.34 -6.94
N PRO A 10 11.17 21.83 -7.03
CA PRO A 10 12.01 21.96 -8.23
C PRO A 10 11.40 21.36 -9.50
N ASN A 11 10.49 20.41 -9.36
CA ASN A 11 9.75 19.79 -10.47
C ASN A 11 8.28 20.24 -10.59
N GLY A 12 7.89 21.32 -9.91
CA GLY A 12 6.55 21.87 -9.98
C GLY A 12 5.49 21.12 -9.15
N GLY A 13 5.89 20.29 -8.18
CA GLY A 13 4.99 19.64 -7.22
C GLY A 13 4.42 18.31 -7.67
N ILE A 14 3.17 18.03 -7.26
CA ILE A 14 2.47 16.77 -7.52
C ILE A 14 1.56 16.93 -8.73
N GLU A 15 1.73 16.06 -9.72
CA GLU A 15 0.80 15.96 -10.85
C GLU A 15 -0.29 14.92 -10.57
N THR A 16 -1.56 15.31 -10.67
CA THR A 16 -2.70 14.40 -10.47
C THR A 16 -3.37 14.09 -11.80
N LEU A 17 -3.32 12.81 -12.17
CA LEU A 17 -3.92 12.28 -13.39
C LEU A 17 -5.13 11.43 -13.01
N VAL A 18 -6.32 11.80 -13.51
CA VAL A 18 -7.52 10.97 -13.41
C VAL A 18 -7.72 10.31 -14.77
N HIS A 19 -7.61 8.98 -14.80
CA HIS A 19 -7.65 8.20 -16.03
C HIS A 19 -8.31 6.84 -15.76
N ASP A 20 -9.17 6.39 -16.68
CA ASP A 20 -9.70 5.04 -16.68
C ASP A 20 -8.70 4.10 -17.39
N ARG A 21 -7.97 3.30 -16.62
CA ARG A 21 -6.88 2.42 -17.11
C ARG A 21 -6.58 1.30 -16.13
N TYR A 22 -5.88 0.27 -16.60
CA TYR A 22 -5.37 -0.77 -15.70
C TYR A 22 -4.25 -0.22 -14.80
N PRO A 23 -4.32 -0.41 -13.47
CA PRO A 23 -3.35 0.15 -12.53
C PRO A 23 -1.90 -0.26 -12.79
N ALA A 24 -1.67 -1.55 -13.06
CA ALA A 24 -0.34 -2.11 -13.34
C ALA A 24 0.13 -1.91 -14.80
N GLN A 25 -0.63 -1.20 -15.63
CA GLN A 25 -0.21 -0.92 -17.01
C GLN A 25 1.06 -0.06 -17.03
N LYS A 26 2.02 -0.37 -17.89
CA LYS A 26 3.24 0.41 -18.05
C LYS A 26 2.90 1.88 -18.35
N LEU A 27 3.58 2.80 -17.66
CA LEU A 27 3.43 4.23 -17.89
C LEU A 27 4.10 4.67 -19.21
N PRO A 28 3.61 5.76 -19.83
CA PRO A 28 4.28 6.41 -20.95
C PRO A 28 5.75 6.77 -20.68
N PRO A 29 6.60 6.90 -21.72
CA PRO A 29 8.05 7.12 -21.58
C PRO A 29 8.45 8.32 -20.72
N GLU A 30 7.63 9.37 -20.66
CA GLU A 30 7.88 10.55 -19.82
C GLU A 30 7.94 10.24 -18.31
N TYR A 31 7.40 9.09 -17.88
CA TYR A 31 7.42 8.64 -16.49
C TYR A 31 8.41 7.51 -16.21
N GLU A 32 9.25 7.12 -17.18
CA GLU A 32 10.16 5.96 -17.06
C GLU A 32 11.16 6.07 -15.90
N LYS A 33 11.48 7.29 -15.46
CA LYS A 33 12.40 7.55 -14.35
C LYS A 33 11.73 7.53 -12.97
N LEU A 34 10.42 7.27 -12.90
CA LEU A 34 9.65 7.26 -11.65
C LEU A 34 9.51 5.83 -11.10
N LEU A 35 9.45 5.72 -9.76
CA LEU A 35 9.05 4.48 -9.10
C LEU A 35 7.53 4.33 -9.19
N ILE A 36 7.06 3.20 -9.70
CA ILE A 36 5.64 2.87 -9.72
C ILE A 36 5.24 2.38 -8.33
N VAL A 37 4.25 3.01 -7.73
CA VAL A 37 3.61 2.61 -6.47
C VAL A 37 2.12 2.45 -6.73
N GLU A 38 1.59 1.26 -6.45
CA GLU A 38 0.17 0.96 -6.54
C GLU A 38 -0.44 0.92 -5.14
N SER A 39 -1.57 1.62 -4.96
CA SER A 39 -2.39 1.53 -3.76
C SER A 39 -3.68 0.81 -4.13
N TYR A 40 -4.13 -0.11 -3.28
CA TYR A 40 -5.38 -0.83 -3.44
C TYR A 40 -6.27 -0.61 -2.21
N ALA A 41 -7.58 -0.56 -2.42
CA ALA A 41 -8.54 -0.58 -1.32
C ALA A 41 -8.56 -1.98 -0.73
N TRP A 42 -8.63 -2.10 0.60
CA TRP A 42 -8.65 -3.39 1.28
C TRP A 42 -9.58 -3.36 2.49
N ASP A 43 -10.40 -4.40 2.62
CA ASP A 43 -11.28 -4.60 3.77
C ASP A 43 -10.53 -5.19 4.97
N ALA A 44 -10.60 -4.54 6.13
CA ALA A 44 -9.87 -4.93 7.34
C ALA A 44 -10.25 -6.31 7.92
N ASN A 45 -11.36 -6.90 7.46
CA ASN A 45 -11.85 -8.22 7.87
C ASN A 45 -11.56 -9.33 6.84
N ALA A 46 -10.82 -9.04 5.77
CA ALA A 46 -10.42 -10.02 4.75
C ALA A 46 -8.90 -10.16 4.70
N LEU A 47 -8.39 -11.27 4.15
CA LEU A 47 -6.98 -11.33 3.75
C LEU A 47 -6.73 -10.43 2.52
N PRO A 48 -5.50 -9.95 2.30
CA PRO A 48 -5.17 -9.18 1.10
C PRO A 48 -5.59 -9.93 -0.16
N GLY A 49 -6.31 -9.26 -1.07
CA GLY A 49 -6.88 -9.87 -2.26
C GLY A 49 -8.37 -10.24 -2.17
N ASN A 50 -8.97 -10.25 -0.98
CA ASN A 50 -10.42 -10.36 -0.76
C ASN A 50 -11.10 -11.48 -1.58
N GLU A 51 -11.84 -11.14 -2.64
CA GLU A 51 -12.50 -12.08 -3.56
C GLU A 51 -11.57 -13.07 -4.26
N PHE A 52 -10.27 -12.77 -4.32
CA PHE A 52 -9.22 -13.67 -4.79
C PHE A 52 -9.32 -15.04 -4.09
N TRP A 53 -9.52 -15.05 -2.78
CA TRP A 53 -9.61 -16.28 -1.98
C TRP A 53 -10.89 -17.09 -2.22
N LYS A 54 -11.87 -16.49 -2.91
CA LYS A 54 -13.11 -17.15 -3.36
C LYS A 54 -13.05 -17.56 -4.84
N GLY A 55 -11.92 -17.33 -5.52
CA GLY A 55 -11.75 -17.58 -6.96
C GLY A 55 -12.41 -16.54 -7.87
N ALA A 56 -12.91 -15.42 -7.32
CA ALA A 56 -13.59 -14.38 -8.08
C ALA A 56 -12.60 -13.31 -8.59
N LEU A 57 -11.77 -13.70 -9.56
CA LEU A 57 -10.56 -12.96 -9.99
C LEU A 57 -10.83 -11.64 -10.73
N THR A 58 -12.04 -11.41 -11.22
CA THR A 58 -12.40 -10.24 -12.06
C THR A 58 -13.43 -9.32 -11.41
N SER A 59 -13.65 -9.46 -10.10
CA SER A 59 -14.77 -8.84 -9.40
C SER A 59 -14.49 -7.42 -8.89
N SER A 60 -13.25 -7.11 -8.53
CA SER A 60 -12.86 -5.83 -7.93
C SER A 60 -11.36 -5.54 -8.12
N GLY A 61 -10.87 -4.44 -7.53
CA GLY A 61 -9.44 -4.10 -7.51
C GLY A 61 -8.60 -5.01 -6.59
N ASP A 62 -9.21 -5.60 -5.55
CA ASP A 62 -8.57 -6.52 -4.62
C ASP A 62 -7.96 -7.76 -5.31
N PRO A 63 -8.75 -8.58 -6.06
CA PRO A 63 -8.20 -9.72 -6.77
C PRO A 63 -7.26 -9.30 -7.90
N ALA A 64 -7.47 -8.13 -8.52
CA ALA A 64 -6.56 -7.62 -9.52
C ALA A 64 -5.16 -7.38 -8.91
N ALA A 65 -5.09 -6.71 -7.75
CA ALA A 65 -3.84 -6.47 -7.02
C ALA A 65 -3.19 -7.79 -6.56
N ALA A 66 -3.97 -8.77 -6.10
CA ALA A 66 -3.45 -10.08 -5.74
C ALA A 66 -2.87 -10.84 -6.94
N CYS A 67 -3.49 -10.73 -8.12
CA CYS A 67 -3.01 -11.38 -9.34
C CYS A 67 -1.81 -10.69 -10.00
N SER A 68 -1.66 -9.37 -9.87
CA SER A 68 -0.60 -8.59 -10.50
C SER A 68 0.61 -8.33 -9.61
N THR A 69 0.51 -8.63 -8.31
CA THR A 69 1.56 -8.37 -7.30
C THR A 69 1.79 -9.60 -6.40
N LEU A 70 2.48 -9.39 -5.27
CA LEU A 70 2.77 -10.43 -4.27
C LEU A 70 2.01 -10.22 -2.95
N ILE A 71 0.95 -9.41 -2.93
CA ILE A 71 0.24 -9.11 -1.67
C ILE A 71 -0.41 -10.35 -1.05
N ALA A 72 -0.84 -11.32 -1.86
CA ALA A 72 -1.48 -12.54 -1.39
C ALA A 72 -0.53 -13.43 -0.57
N GLU A 73 0.77 -13.36 -0.86
CA GLU A 73 1.82 -14.09 -0.16
C GLU A 73 2.51 -13.25 0.91
N LEU A 74 2.96 -12.04 0.55
CA LEU A 74 3.81 -11.22 1.41
C LEU A 74 3.06 -10.60 2.59
N HIS A 75 1.79 -10.23 2.40
CA HIS A 75 0.99 -9.58 3.44
C HIS A 75 0.08 -10.58 4.18
N ASN A 76 0.17 -11.87 3.86
CA ASN A 76 -0.69 -12.89 4.45
C ASN A 76 0.00 -13.56 5.67
N PRO A 77 -0.55 -13.42 6.89
CA PRO A 77 0.03 -13.98 8.10
C PRO A 77 0.06 -15.52 8.12
N HIS A 78 -0.74 -16.20 7.29
CA HIS A 78 -0.72 -17.66 7.19
C HIS A 78 0.44 -18.18 6.33
N ILE A 79 0.95 -17.34 5.42
CA ILE A 79 2.05 -17.66 4.49
C ILE A 79 3.35 -17.01 4.99
N ASN A 80 3.40 -15.68 5.11
CA ASN A 80 4.56 -14.94 5.59
C ASN A 80 4.57 -14.79 7.13
N ARG A 81 4.56 -15.92 7.82
CA ARG A 81 4.52 -15.99 9.30
C ARG A 81 5.69 -15.30 9.98
N LYS A 82 6.83 -15.21 9.31
CA LYS A 82 8.07 -14.63 9.87
C LYS A 82 8.02 -13.11 9.94
N MET A 83 7.42 -12.46 8.94
CA MET A 83 7.37 -10.99 8.88
C MET A 83 6.01 -10.44 9.32
N VAL A 84 4.91 -11.10 8.97
CA VAL A 84 3.54 -10.64 9.28
C VAL A 84 3.05 -11.32 10.56
N ASN A 85 3.44 -10.78 11.70
CA ASN A 85 3.03 -11.25 13.03
C ASN A 85 3.10 -10.11 14.06
N GLY A 86 2.60 -10.37 15.27
CA GLY A 86 2.56 -9.39 16.36
C GLY A 86 3.93 -8.97 16.90
N GLU A 87 4.94 -9.82 16.83
CA GLU A 87 6.31 -9.51 17.30
C GLU A 87 7.00 -8.46 16.41
N ASN A 88 6.54 -8.29 15.18
CA ASN A 88 7.03 -7.25 14.28
C ASN A 88 6.15 -6.00 14.26
N LEU A 89 5.15 -5.89 15.15
CA LEU A 89 4.24 -4.75 15.18
C LEU A 89 4.91 -3.51 15.79
N HIS A 90 4.94 -2.43 15.02
CA HIS A 90 5.47 -1.14 15.43
C HIS A 90 4.42 -0.04 15.30
N VAL A 91 4.49 0.96 16.17
CA VAL A 91 3.62 2.14 16.17
C VAL A 91 4.46 3.35 15.80
N ALA A 92 4.10 4.02 14.71
CA ALA A 92 4.69 5.28 14.31
C ALA A 92 3.93 6.44 14.96
N THR A 93 4.65 7.33 15.64
CA THR A 93 4.10 8.48 16.35
C THR A 93 4.95 9.72 16.11
N GLU A 94 4.33 10.90 16.18
CA GLU A 94 5.07 12.17 16.08
C GLU A 94 6.02 12.37 17.26
N ARG A 95 5.57 12.02 18.48
CA ARG A 95 6.31 12.31 19.71
C ARG A 95 7.48 11.36 19.99
N TYR A 96 7.31 10.08 19.67
CA TYR A 96 8.24 9.02 20.07
C TYR A 96 8.89 8.32 18.87
N GLY A 97 8.58 8.73 17.64
CA GLY A 97 9.04 8.05 16.44
C GLY A 97 8.36 6.69 16.26
N VAL A 98 9.10 5.73 15.71
CA VAL A 98 8.64 4.36 15.46
C VAL A 98 9.13 3.44 16.56
N LEU A 99 8.21 2.88 17.34
CA LEU A 99 8.52 2.01 18.48
C LEU A 99 7.86 0.64 18.33
N HIS A 100 8.48 -0.40 18.87
CA HIS A 100 7.80 -1.68 19.02
C HIS A 100 6.56 -1.51 19.91
N ILE A 101 5.47 -2.24 19.65
CA ILE A 101 4.19 -2.05 20.35
C ILE A 101 4.31 -2.12 21.88
N SER A 102 5.18 -2.99 22.41
CA SER A 102 5.41 -3.11 23.85
C SER A 102 6.14 -1.91 24.46
N GLU A 103 7.01 -1.25 23.70
CA GLU A 103 7.70 -0.03 24.12
C GLU A 103 6.74 1.15 24.08
N TYR A 104 5.95 1.26 23.01
CA TYR A 104 4.90 2.27 22.91
C TYR A 104 3.90 2.18 24.07
N ALA A 105 3.42 0.98 24.40
CA ALA A 105 2.49 0.78 25.50
C ALA A 105 3.07 1.28 26.85
N LYS A 106 4.36 1.06 27.12
CA LYS A 106 5.04 1.58 28.32
C LYS A 106 5.09 3.11 28.36
N GLN A 107 5.25 3.76 27.20
CA GLN A 107 5.28 5.23 27.12
C GLN A 107 3.91 5.86 27.39
N ILE A 108 2.81 5.17 27.08
CA ILE A 108 1.44 5.70 27.20
C ILE A 108 0.75 5.28 28.50
N LEU A 109 1.00 4.07 28.99
CA LEU A 109 0.32 3.49 30.15
C LEU A 109 1.15 3.59 31.44
N GLY A 110 2.40 4.06 31.36
CA GLY A 110 3.29 4.28 32.49
C GLY A 110 2.90 5.46 33.38
#